data_AF-A0A556PXG0-F1
#
_entry.id   AF-A0A556PXG0-F1
#
_cell.length_a   1.000
_cell.length_b   1.000
_cell.length_c   1.000
_cell.angle_alpha   90.00
_cell.angle_beta   90.00
_cell.angle_gamma   90.00
#
_symmetry.space_group_name_H-M   'P 1'
#
loop_
_entity.id
_entity.type
_entity.pdbx_description
1 polymer ?
#
loop_
_entity_poly.entity_id
_entity_poly.type
_entity_poly.pdbx_seq_one_letter_code
_entity_poly.pdbx_strand_id
1 'polypeptide(L)'
;MSNHFVMQWKIVTEGQERRISEENDLFEIIFDGYHIFPMEEPIDIQRSLDSDQIGTAKVAKLSFSKGLTICQYQLISLYSVN
;
A
#
# COMPACT_ATOMS: atom_id res chain seq x y z
N MET A 1 16.33 7.45 -16.43
CA MET A 1 15.40 7.03 -15.35
C MET A 1 16.06 5.93 -14.57
N SER A 2 16.24 6.11 -13.26
CA SER A 2 16.92 5.17 -12.37
C SER A 2 16.07 3.92 -12.14
N ASN A 3 16.56 2.76 -12.60
CA ASN A 3 15.96 1.43 -12.41
C ASN A 3 16.32 0.87 -11.02
N HIS A 4 15.98 1.56 -9.95
CA HIS A 4 16.24 1.09 -8.59
C HIS A 4 14.93 0.75 -7.90
N PHE A 5 14.93 -0.38 -7.20
CA PHE A 5 13.87 -0.73 -6.27
C PHE A 5 14.05 0.04 -4.97
N VAL A 6 12.96 0.54 -4.40
CA VAL A 6 12.93 1.23 -3.11
C VAL A 6 12.12 0.38 -2.14
N MET A 7 12.71 0.06 -0.98
CA MET A 7 12.00 -0.68 0.06
C MET A 7 11.24 0.27 0.98
N GLN A 8 9.97 -0.06 1.22
CA GLN A 8 9.06 0.68 2.09
C GLN A 8 8.48 -0.24 3.15
N TRP A 9 8.28 0.29 4.36
CA TRP A 9 7.65 -0.41 5.48
C TRP A 9 6.23 0.09 5.78
N LYS A 10 5.75 1.04 4.99
CA LYS A 10 4.43 1.64 5.11
C LYS A 10 3.81 1.92 3.74
N ILE A 11 2.50 1.76 3.63
CA ILE A 11 1.71 2.19 2.47
C ILE A 11 1.17 3.59 2.76
N VAL A 12 1.55 4.56 1.95
CA VAL A 12 0.98 5.92 2.00
C VAL A 12 -0.03 6.03 0.87
N THR A 13 -1.30 6.25 1.19
CA THR A 13 -2.36 6.11 0.19
C THR A 13 -2.67 7.39 -0.57
N GLU A 14 -2.52 8.56 0.06
CA GLU A 14 -2.94 9.87 -0.46
C GLU A 14 -4.39 9.88 -1.01
N GLY A 15 -5.24 8.97 -0.51
CA GLY A 15 -6.61 8.76 -1.00
C GLY A 15 -6.70 8.21 -2.44
N GLN A 16 -5.61 7.68 -2.98
CA GLN A 16 -5.51 7.14 -4.35
C GLN A 16 -5.79 5.63 -4.41
N GLU A 17 -6.00 4.99 -3.27
CA GLU A 17 -6.36 3.58 -3.21
C GLU A 17 -7.76 3.33 -3.75
N ARG A 18 -7.92 2.19 -4.44
CA ARG A 18 -9.20 1.70 -4.93
C ARG A 18 -9.53 0.38 -4.26
N ARG A 19 -10.69 0.29 -3.63
CA ARG A 19 -11.22 -0.99 -3.15
C ARG A 19 -11.59 -1.88 -4.36
N ILE A 20 -11.00 -3.07 -4.45
CA ILE A 20 -11.21 -4.02 -5.55
C ILE A 20 -12.02 -5.25 -5.13
N SER A 21 -12.12 -5.54 -3.83
CA SER A 21 -13.04 -6.54 -3.28
C SER A 21 -13.54 -6.09 -1.91
N GLU A 22 -14.85 -5.99 -1.74
CA GLU A 22 -15.48 -5.66 -0.45
C GLU A 22 -15.43 -6.83 0.52
N GLU A 23 -15.71 -8.05 0.04
CA GLU A 23 -15.76 -9.27 0.87
C GLU A 23 -14.42 -9.59 1.55
N ASN A 24 -13.31 -9.20 0.92
CA ASN A 24 -11.96 -9.50 1.40
C ASN A 24 -11.21 -8.27 1.92
N ASP A 25 -11.85 -7.10 1.96
CA ASP A 25 -11.20 -5.81 2.24
C ASP A 25 -9.89 -5.62 1.44
N LEU A 26 -9.94 -5.95 0.15
CA LEU A 26 -8.81 -5.89 -0.76
C LEU A 26 -8.80 -4.57 -1.53
N PHE A 27 -7.66 -3.90 -1.51
CA PHE A 27 -7.42 -2.61 -2.13
C PHE A 27 -6.25 -2.68 -3.10
N GLU A 28 -6.23 -1.76 -4.05
CA GLU A 28 -5.17 -1.56 -5.00
C GLU A 28 -4.72 -0.10 -4.99
N ILE A 29 -3.41 0.11 -5.04
CA ILE A 29 -2.81 1.43 -5.20
C ILE A 29 -1.66 1.37 -6.20
N ILE A 30 -1.47 2.45 -6.95
CA ILE A 30 -0.42 2.57 -7.96
C ILE A 30 0.59 3.62 -7.47
N PHE A 31 1.86 3.23 -7.47
CA PHE A 31 2.98 4.12 -7.15
C PHE A 31 3.85 4.37 -8.38
N ASP A 32 4.37 5.58 -8.48
CA ASP A 32 5.46 5.89 -9.41
C ASP A 32 6.79 5.31 -8.90
N GLY A 33 7.50 4.61 -9.78
CA GLY A 33 8.73 3.89 -9.46
C GLY A 33 8.48 2.44 -9.03
N TYR A 34 9.59 1.74 -8.76
CA TYR A 34 9.55 0.35 -8.31
C TYR A 34 9.69 0.26 -6.79
N HIS A 35 8.56 0.13 -6.09
CA HIS A 35 8.49 0.01 -4.63
C HIS A 35 8.30 -1.45 -4.24
N ILE A 36 9.10 -1.91 -3.29
CA ILE A 36 8.94 -3.23 -2.68
C ILE A 36 8.49 -3.06 -1.23
N PHE A 37 7.65 -3.98 -0.80
CA PHE A 37 7.08 -4.03 0.53
C PHE A 37 7.25 -5.44 1.09
N PRO A 38 7.32 -5.60 2.42
CA PRO A 38 7.14 -6.91 3.05
C PRO A 38 5.85 -7.57 2.57
N MET A 39 5.96 -8.81 2.09
CA MET A 39 4.83 -9.61 1.64
C MET A 39 4.28 -10.41 2.83
N GLU A 40 2.95 -10.53 2.94
CA GLU A 40 2.26 -11.34 3.96
C GLU A 40 2.49 -10.93 5.44
N GLU A 41 3.33 -9.91 5.69
CA GLU A 41 3.54 -9.30 7.00
C GLU A 41 2.67 -8.05 7.18
N PRO A 42 2.23 -7.76 8.43
CA PRO A 42 1.52 -6.52 8.74
C PRO A 42 2.43 -5.30 8.52
N ILE A 43 1.94 -4.32 7.77
CA ILE A 43 2.58 -3.02 7.55
C ILE A 43 1.59 -1.88 7.78
N ASP A 44 2.14 -0.72 8.12
CA ASP A 44 1.33 0.45 8.46
C ASP A 44 0.74 1.09 7.21
N ILE A 45 -0.50 1.57 7.35
CA ILE A 45 -1.14 2.42 6.34
C ILE A 45 -1.25 3.84 6.89
N GLN A 46 -0.84 4.81 6.10
CA GLN A 46 -0.97 6.24 6.38
C GLN A 46 -1.74 6.93 5.25
N ARG A 47 -2.52 7.96 5.60
CA ARG A 47 -3.23 8.75 4.59
C ARG A 47 -2.27 9.64 3.81
N SER A 48 -1.34 10.29 4.50
CA SER A 48 -0.26 11.05 3.90
C SER A 48 1.07 10.80 4.61
N LEU A 49 2.18 11.26 4.03
CA LEU A 49 3.53 11.05 4.59
C LEU A 49 3.68 11.55 6.04
N ASP A 50 2.99 12.65 6.36
CA ASP A 50 3.03 13.33 7.66
C ASP A 50 1.80 13.06 8.54
N SER A 51 0.84 12.24 8.07
CA SER A 51 -0.35 11.92 8.85
C SER A 51 -0.12 10.77 9.82
N ASP A 52 -0.96 10.72 10.85
CA ASP A 52 -1.08 9.56 11.71
C ASP A 52 -1.47 8.30 10.92
N GLN A 53 -1.13 7.15 11.51
CA GLN A 53 -1.48 5.83 11.01
C GLN A 53 -3.01 5.68 10.97
N ILE A 54 -3.52 5.27 9.81
CA ILE A 54 -4.97 5.04 9.60
C ILE A 54 -5.35 3.57 9.67
N GLY A 55 -4.37 2.66 9.63
CA GLY A 55 -4.64 1.22 9.68
C GLY A 55 -3.40 0.36 9.58
N THR A 56 -3.64 -0.95 9.48
CA THR A 56 -2.63 -1.97 9.20
C THR A 56 -3.13 -2.84 8.05
N ALA A 57 -2.23 -3.21 7.14
CA ALA A 57 -2.53 -4.08 6.01
C ALA A 57 -1.45 -5.15 5.79
N LYS A 58 -1.78 -6.13 4.96
CA LYS A 58 -0.83 -7.10 4.40
C LYS A 58 -0.77 -6.95 2.89
N VAL A 59 0.43 -6.90 2.33
CA VAL A 59 0.60 -6.91 0.87
C VAL A 59 0.34 -8.32 0.35
N ALA A 60 -0.63 -8.44 -0.55
CA ALA A 60 -1.05 -9.68 -1.18
C ALA A 60 -0.39 -9.89 -2.54
N LYS A 61 -0.15 -8.80 -3.29
CA LYS A 61 0.48 -8.87 -4.61
C LYS A 61 1.19 -7.57 -4.98
N LEU A 62 2.37 -7.71 -5.58
CA LEU A 62 3.07 -6.62 -6.26
C LEU A 62 3.19 -6.93 -7.76
N SER A 63 3.01 -5.92 -8.59
CA SER A 63 3.21 -6.01 -10.04
C SER A 63 3.93 -4.78 -10.56
N PHE A 64 5.00 -5.00 -11.31
CA PHE A 64 5.85 -3.93 -11.82
C PHE A 64 5.68 -3.81 -13.34
N SER A 65 5.41 -2.62 -13.83
CA SER A 65 5.31 -2.38 -15.27
C SER A 65 5.52 -0.90 -15.59
N LYS A 66 6.28 -0.61 -16.64
CA LYS A 66 6.45 0.75 -17.19
C LYS A 66 6.86 1.79 -16.13
N GLY A 67 7.71 1.42 -15.18
CA GLY A 67 8.15 2.33 -14.11
C GLY A 67 7.11 2.57 -13.02
N LEU A 68 6.08 1.73 -12.93
CA LEU A 68 5.05 1.78 -11.88
C LEU A 68 5.08 0.52 -11.04
N THR A 69 4.58 0.66 -9.80
CA THR A 69 4.26 -0.44 -8.91
C THR A 69 2.76 -0.47 -8.68
N ILE A 70 2.12 -1.59 -8.99
CA ILE A 70 0.74 -1.87 -8.62
C ILE A 70 0.80 -2.74 -7.37
N CYS A 71 0.33 -2.22 -6.26
CA CYS A 71 0.29 -2.91 -4.97
C CYS A 71 -1.15 -3.25 -4.62
N GLN A 72 -1.42 -4.54 -4.44
CA GLN A 72 -2.68 -5.03 -3.89
C GLN A 72 -2.45 -5.47 -2.46
N TYR A 73 -3.23 -4.90 -1.54
CA TYR A 73 -3.10 -5.14 -0.12
C TYR A 73 -4.46 -5.39 0.52
N GLN A 74 -4.47 -6.25 1.53
CA GLN A 74 -5.63 -6.52 2.34
C GLN A 74 -5.57 -5.67 3.60
N LEU A 75 -6.61 -4.88 3.83
CA LEU A 75 -6.77 -4.12 5.06
C LEU A 75 -7.13 -5.07 6.20
N ILE A 76 -6.40 -5.01 7.31
CA ILE A 76 -6.59 -5.89 8.47
C ILE A 76 -7.34 -5.16 9.58
N SER A 77 -6.96 -3.91 9.83
CA SER A 77 -7.55 -3.08 10.87
C SER A 77 -7.45 -1.61 10.49
N LEU A 78 -8.42 -0.83 10.95
CA LEU A 78 -8.39 0.62 10.90
C LEU A 78 -8.06 1.16 12.30
N TYR A 79 -7.18 2.15 12.35
CA TYR A 79 -7.00 2.97 13.53
C TYR A 79 -7.97 4.14 13.41
N SER A 80 -9.09 4.06 14.11
CA SER A 80 -10.01 5.18 14.24
C SER A 80 -9.46 6.12 15.30
N VAL A 81 -8.95 7.28 14.88
CA VAL A 81 -8.91 8.45 15.76
C VAL A 81 -10.33 9.01 15.80
N ASN A 82 -11.00 8.83 16.95
CA ASN A 82 -12.32 9.39 17.26
C ASN A 82 -12.31 10.92 17.16
#